data_AF-A0A1H8GMK0-F1
#
_entry.id   AF-A0A1H8GMK0-F1
#
_cell.length_a   1.000
_cell.length_b   1.000
_cell.length_c   1.000
_cell.angle_alpha   90.00
_cell.angle_beta   90.00
_cell.angle_gamma   90.00
#
_symmetry.space_group_name_H-M   'P 1'
#
loop_
_entity.id
_entity.type
_entity.pdbx_description
1 polymer ?
#
loop_
_entity_poly.entity_id
_entity_poly.type
_entity_poly.pdbx_seq_one_letter_code
_entity_poly.pdbx_strand_id
1 'polypeptide(L)'
;MKRKAHELTEHPKYIVVHTEDRYLTKQAARVISKKLLRKIAAEKCFAHKEGQCNGCFTDAQELEYTCLFAWKMTVGRGQKLY
;
A
#
# COMPACT_ATOMS: atom_id res chain seq x y z
N MET A 1 -9.86 8.10 20.16
CA MET A 1 -8.40 7.81 20.12
C MET A 1 -8.00 7.40 18.71
N LYS A 2 -6.85 7.87 18.21
CA LYS A 2 -6.30 7.45 16.91
C LYS A 2 -5.61 6.09 17.12
N ARG A 3 -6.04 5.06 16.38
CA ARG A 3 -5.43 3.71 16.43
C ARG A 3 -3.94 3.77 16.07
N LYS A 4 -3.13 2.95 16.74
CA LYS A 4 -1.70 2.80 16.47
C LYS A 4 -1.49 2.02 15.16
N ALA A 5 -0.33 2.18 14.53
CA ALA A 5 -0.07 1.58 13.22
C ALA A 5 -0.22 0.05 13.21
N HIS A 6 0.23 -0.64 14.26
CA HIS A 6 0.05 -2.11 14.39
C HIS A 6 -1.41 -2.53 14.56
N GLU A 7 -2.24 -1.76 15.28
CA GLU A 7 -3.68 -2.06 15.40
C GLU A 7 -4.40 -1.93 14.06
N LEU A 8 -3.85 -1.13 13.13
CA LEU A 8 -4.39 -0.99 11.80
C LEU A 8 -4.02 -2.19 10.90
N THR A 9 -2.90 -2.88 11.16
CA THR A 9 -2.48 -4.02 10.33
C THR A 9 -3.38 -5.23 10.51
N GLU A 10 -4.13 -5.32 11.61
CA GLU A 10 -5.08 -6.42 11.88
C GLU A 10 -6.50 -6.10 11.37
N HIS A 11 -6.77 -4.87 10.94
CA HIS A 11 -8.12 -4.45 10.60
C HIS A 11 -8.40 -4.57 9.09
N PRO A 12 -9.48 -5.24 8.66
CA PRO A 12 -9.70 -5.63 7.25
C PRO A 12 -9.87 -4.44 6.28
N LYS A 13 -10.16 -3.24 6.79
CA LYS A 13 -10.24 -1.98 6.02
C LYS A 13 -8.88 -1.49 5.53
N TYR A 14 -7.80 -1.93 6.15
CA TYR A 14 -6.46 -1.44 5.90
C TYR A 14 -5.64 -2.48 5.14
N ILE A 15 -4.55 -2.02 4.54
CA ILE A 15 -3.60 -2.85 3.82
C ILE A 15 -2.19 -2.32 4.09
N VAL A 16 -1.24 -3.24 4.19
CA VAL A 16 0.17 -2.94 4.32
C VAL A 16 0.80 -2.86 2.93
N VAL A 17 1.54 -1.79 2.70
CA VAL A 17 2.28 -1.54 1.46
C VAL A 17 3.76 -1.45 1.80
N HIS A 18 4.53 -2.39 1.25
CA HIS A 18 5.97 -2.53 1.47
C HIS A 18 6.78 -1.82 0.37
N THR A 19 7.96 -1.34 0.74
CA THR A 19 9.04 -1.05 -0.21
C THR A 19 10.05 -2.18 -0.19
N GLU A 20 10.18 -2.88 -1.32
CA GLU A 20 11.36 -3.68 -1.66
C GLU A 20 12.15 -2.97 -2.76
N ASP A 21 12.71 -1.81 -2.42
CA ASP A 21 13.71 -1.19 -3.29
C ASP A 21 15.09 -1.71 -2.91
N ARG A 22 15.81 -2.31 -3.87
CA ARG A 22 17.20 -2.77 -3.68
C ARG A 22 18.15 -1.66 -3.23
N TYR A 23 17.79 -0.40 -3.46
CA TYR A 23 18.56 0.78 -3.07
C TYR A 23 18.18 1.33 -1.69
N LEU A 24 17.01 0.95 -1.15
CA LEU A 24 16.61 1.29 0.22
C LEU A 24 16.98 0.13 1.13
N THR A 25 18.13 0.26 1.79
CA THR A 25 18.71 -0.75 2.71
C THR A 25 17.85 -1.09 3.93
N LYS A 26 16.65 -0.51 4.07
CA LYS A 26 15.71 -0.77 5.16
C LYS A 26 14.32 -1.03 4.59
N GLN A 27 13.75 -2.17 4.95
CA GLN A 27 12.33 -2.44 4.76
C GLN A 27 11.54 -1.31 5.41
N ALA A 28 10.80 -0.56 4.60
CA ALA A 28 9.81 0.37 5.10
C ALA A 28 8.44 -0.10 4.64
N ALA A 29 7.45 0.09 5.52
CA ALA A 29 6.08 -0.24 5.22
C ALA A 29 5.17 0.85 5.76
N ARG A 30 4.01 1.02 5.13
CA ARG A 30 2.91 1.83 5.66
C ARG A 30 1.66 1.00 5.66
N VAL A 31 0.83 1.30 6.64
CA VAL A 31 -0.56 0.87 6.66
C VAL A 31 -1.44 2.01 6.17
N ILE A 32 -2.27 1.70 5.18
CA ILE A 32 -3.19 2.66 4.54
C ILE A 32 -4.54 1.99 4.34
N SER A 33 -5.62 2.78 4.22
CA SER A 33 -6.93 2.17 3.91
C SER A 33 -6.96 1.62 2.48
N LYS A 34 -7.55 0.43 2.29
CA LYS A 34 -7.78 -0.18 0.97
C LYS A 34 -8.49 0.77 0.01
N LYS A 35 -9.50 1.51 0.50
CA LYS A 35 -10.22 2.54 -0.28
C LYS A 35 -9.28 3.59 -0.89
N LEU A 36 -8.33 4.09 -0.11
CA LEU A 36 -7.37 5.10 -0.58
C LEU A 36 -6.37 4.51 -1.57
N LEU A 37 -5.87 3.30 -1.31
CA LEU A 37 -4.98 2.61 -2.24
C LEU A 37 -5.65 2.39 -3.60
N ARG A 38 -6.88 1.83 -3.60
CA ARG A 38 -7.68 1.59 -4.81
C ARG A 38 -7.97 2.88 -5.58
N LYS A 39 -8.34 3.96 -4.87
CA LYS A 39 -8.52 5.29 -5.47
C LYS A 39 -7.26 5.78 -6.18
N ILE A 40 -6.12 5.75 -5.50
CA ILE A 40 -4.84 6.19 -6.04
C ILE A 40 -4.43 5.32 -7.24
N ALA A 41 -4.59 4.00 -7.15
CA ALA A 41 -4.28 3.07 -8.24
C ALA A 41 -5.14 3.35 -9.48
N ALA A 42 -6.46 3.51 -9.31
CA ALA A 42 -7.37 3.88 -10.39
C ALA A 42 -6.97 5.21 -11.06
N GLU A 43 -6.58 6.20 -10.27
CA GLU A 43 -6.26 7.54 -10.78
C GLU A 43 -4.86 7.64 -11.39
N LYS A 44 -3.87 6.90 -10.88
CA LYS A 44 -2.45 7.18 -11.15
C LYS A 44 -1.63 5.98 -11.64
N CYS A 45 -2.11 4.74 -11.49
CA CYS A 45 -1.37 3.56 -11.92
C CYS A 45 -1.59 3.28 -13.41
N PHE A 46 -0.54 3.47 -14.21
CA PHE A 46 -0.57 3.21 -15.65
C PHE A 46 -0.89 1.75 -15.96
N ALA A 47 -0.19 0.79 -15.32
CA ALA A 47 -0.42 -0.64 -15.53
C ALA A 47 -1.87 -1.07 -15.20
N HIS A 48 -2.51 -0.43 -14.23
CA HIS A 48 -3.93 -0.69 -13.96
C HIS A 48 -4.84 -0.10 -15.05
N LYS A 49 -4.57 1.14 -15.49
CA LYS A 49 -5.34 1.80 -16.56
C LYS A 49 -5.25 1.05 -17.90
N GLU A 50 -4.14 0.38 -18.16
CA GLU A 50 -3.96 -0.47 -19.34
C GLU A 50 -4.51 -1.89 -19.16
N GLY A 51 -5.10 -2.22 -18.01
CA GLY A 51 -5.65 -3.55 -17.72
C GLY A 51 -4.60 -4.64 -17.43
N GLN A 52 -3.34 -4.25 -17.23
CA GLN A 52 -2.21 -5.17 -17.05
C GLN A 52 -1.97 -5.56 -15.59
N CYS A 53 -2.54 -4.85 -14.62
CA CYS A 53 -2.32 -5.13 -13.20
C CYS A 53 -3.51 -4.73 -12.32
N ASN A 54 -3.92 -5.64 -11.42
CA ASN A 54 -4.96 -5.41 -10.42
C ASN A 54 -4.48 -5.64 -8.97
N GLY A 55 -3.18 -5.71 -8.72
CA GLY A 55 -2.63 -6.07 -7.40
C GLY A 55 -3.08 -5.16 -6.25
N CYS A 56 -3.37 -3.88 -6.53
CA CYS A 56 -3.90 -2.93 -5.53
C CYS A 56 -5.38 -3.12 -5.18
N PHE A 57 -6.10 -3.98 -5.91
CA PHE A 57 -7.53 -4.28 -5.74
C PHE A 57 -7.77 -5.63 -5.08
N THR A 58 -6.87 -6.02 -4.18
CA THR A 58 -6.98 -7.24 -3.37
C THR A 58 -7.77 -7.01 -2.07
N ASP A 59 -8.33 -8.07 -1.52
CA ASP A 59 -8.88 -8.12 -0.16
C ASP A 59 -7.86 -8.63 0.87
N ALA A 60 -6.66 -9.02 0.43
CA ALA A 60 -5.54 -9.34 1.31
C ALA A 60 -5.14 -8.16 2.20
N GLN A 61 -4.56 -8.47 3.36
CA GLN A 61 -4.10 -7.49 4.33
C GLN A 61 -2.72 -6.89 3.96
N GLU A 62 -2.04 -7.52 3.02
CA GLU A 62 -0.77 -7.11 2.44
C GLU A 62 -0.82 -7.36 0.92
N LEU A 63 -0.08 -6.58 0.14
CA LEU A 63 0.04 -6.84 -1.29
C LEU A 63 0.84 -8.13 -1.51
N GLU A 64 0.33 -9.03 -2.35
CA GLU A 64 0.99 -10.31 -2.70
C GLU A 64 2.39 -10.13 -3.28
N TYR A 65 2.64 -8.97 -3.89
CA TYR A 65 3.92 -8.59 -4.44
C TYR A 65 4.25 -7.17 -4.00
N THR A 66 5.52 -6.93 -3.73
CA THR A 66 5.99 -5.59 -3.46
C THR A 66 5.85 -4.72 -4.70
N CYS A 67 5.27 -3.53 -4.50
CA CYS A 67 5.00 -2.61 -5.58
C CYS A 67 5.57 -1.23 -5.24
N LEU A 68 6.76 -0.95 -5.76
CA LEU A 68 7.44 0.33 -5.54
C LEU A 68 6.57 1.52 -5.98
N PHE A 69 5.79 1.36 -7.04
CA PHE A 69 4.89 2.42 -7.50
C PHE A 69 3.73 2.65 -6.52
N ALA A 70 3.08 1.59 -6.03
CA ALA A 70 2.06 1.68 -4.99
C ALA A 70 2.62 2.34 -3.72
N TRP A 71 3.86 1.98 -3.34
CA TRP A 71 4.56 2.63 -2.24
C TRP A 71 4.78 4.13 -2.48
N LYS A 72 5.42 4.51 -3.59
CA LYS A 72 5.72 5.91 -3.94
C LYS A 72 4.45 6.77 -3.94
N MET A 73 3.35 6.28 -4.50
CA MET A 73 2.10 7.02 -4.56
C MET A 73 1.40 7.18 -3.19
N THR A 74 1.77 6.36 -2.20
CA THR A 74 1.21 6.40 -0.85
C THR A 74 2.13 7.07 0.17
N VAL A 75 3.28 7.61 -0.26
CA VAL A 75 4.15 8.44 0.59
C VAL A 75 3.37 9.66 1.11
N GLY A 76 3.51 9.94 2.41
CA GLY A 76 2.76 11.00 3.09
C GLY A 76 1.30 10.65 3.36
N ARG A 77 0.83 9.46 2.96
CA ARG A 77 -0.49 8.91 3.28
C ARG A 77 -0.35 7.73 4.24
N GLY A 78 -1.38 7.47 5.05
CA GLY A 78 -1.37 6.35 6.00
C GLY A 78 -0.44 6.57 7.21
N GLN A 79 -0.08 5.48 7.89
CA GLN A 79 0.85 5.47 9.03
C GLN A 79 2.07 4.61 8.70
N LYS A 80 3.28 5.08 9.04
CA LYS A 80 4.52 4.31 8.89
C LYS A 80 4.58 3.22 9.95
N LEU A 81 5.00 2.01 9.58
CA LEU A 81 5.19 0.89 10.49
C LEU A 81 6.64 0.81 11.00
N TYR A 82 7.61 1.01 10.10
CA TYR A 82 9.06 0.94 10.38
C TYR A 82 9.79 2.09 9.70
#